data_AF-A0A355T314-F1
#
_entry.id   AF-A0A355T314-F1
#
_cell.length_a   1.000
_cell.length_b   1.000
_cell.length_c   1.000
_cell.angle_alpha   90.00
_cell.angle_beta   90.00
_cell.angle_gamma   90.00
#
_symmetry.space_group_name_H-M   'P 1'
#
loop_
_entity.id
_entity.type
_entity.pdbx_description
1 polymer ?
#
loop_
_entity_poly.entity_id
_entity_poly.type
_entity_poly.pdbx_seq_one_letter_code
_entity_poly.pdbx_strand_id
1 'polypeptide(L)' 'MSVDPTSTPDPDQQTGLRALAFLANIVLLLVLATYFFGPAALVIAALFGTVVMLGVVIYLSAPTHRV' A
#
# COMPACT_ATOMS: atom_id res chain seq x y z
N MET A 1 -6.60 -34.36 -25.44
CA MET A 1 -6.90 -33.27 -24.50
C MET A 1 -5.57 -32.72 -24.01
N SER A 2 -5.05 -31.70 -24.67
CA SER A 2 -3.84 -30.99 -24.24
C SER A 2 -4.22 -30.09 -23.07
N VAL A 3 -3.69 -30.35 -21.89
CA VAL A 3 -3.80 -29.45 -20.75
C VAL A 3 -2.86 -28.28 -21.06
N ASP A 4 -3.41 -27.13 -21.42
CA ASP A 4 -2.65 -25.88 -21.52
C ASP A 4 -2.01 -25.58 -20.15
N PRO A 5 -0.68 -25.38 -20.06
CA PRO A 5 0.00 -25.10 -18.80
C PRO A 5 -0.07 -23.62 -18.41
N THR A 6 -1.00 -22.84 -18.94
CA THR A 6 -1.09 -21.37 -18.76
C THR A 6 -2.02 -20.92 -17.63
N SER A 7 -2.26 -21.76 -16.63
CA SER A 7 -3.15 -21.43 -15.50
C SER A 7 -2.43 -21.06 -14.20
N THR A 8 -1.09 -21.06 -14.18
CA THR A 8 -0.34 -20.48 -13.06
C THR A 8 -0.14 -18.99 -13.31
N PRO A 9 -0.86 -18.10 -12.60
CA PRO A 9 -0.62 -16.67 -12.73
C PRO A 9 0.84 -16.39 -12.36
N ASP A 10 1.51 -15.63 -13.23
CA ASP A 10 2.90 -15.21 -13.05
C ASP A 10 3.05 -14.60 -11.64
N PRO A 11 4.05 -14.97 -10.83
CA PRO A 11 4.26 -14.40 -9.49
C PRO A 11 4.23 -12.85 -9.47
N ASP A 12 4.68 -12.21 -10.54
CA ASP A 12 4.63 -10.76 -10.71
C ASP A 12 3.19 -10.24 -10.89
N GLN A 13 2.37 -10.97 -11.65
CA GLN A 13 0.95 -10.66 -11.84
C GLN A 13 0.16 -10.86 -10.54
N GLN A 14 0.47 -11.91 -9.78
CA GLN A 14 -0.15 -12.14 -8.47
C GLN A 14 0.24 -11.05 -7.47
N THR A 15 1.50 -10.60 -7.48
CA THR A 15 1.98 -9.50 -6.64
C THR A 15 1.32 -8.18 -7.01
N GLY A 16 1.20 -7.88 -8.30
CA GLY A 16 0.49 -6.69 -8.80
C GLY A 16 -0.99 -6.67 -8.38
N LEU A 17 -1.70 -7.80 -8.51
CA LEU A 17 -3.09 -7.92 -8.07
C LEU A 17 -3.25 -7.73 -6.56
N ARG A 18 -2.32 -8.26 -5.76
CA ARG A 18 -2.32 -8.06 -4.29
C ARG A 18 -2.09 -6.60 -3.93
N ALA A 19 -1.13 -5.94 -4.59
CA ALA A 19 -0.85 -4.52 -4.36
C ALA A 19 -2.06 -3.64 -4.73
N LEU A 20 -2.74 -3.96 -5.84
CA LEU A 20 -3.94 -3.25 -6.27
C LEU A 20 -5.13 -3.47 -5.31
N ALA A 21 -5.35 -4.70 -4.85
CA ALA A 21 -6.36 -5.00 -3.85
C ALA A 21 -6.09 -4.30 -2.52
N PHE A 22 -4.83 -4.24 -2.08
CA PHE A 22 -4.40 -3.50 -0.90
C PHE A 22 -4.68 -2.00 -1.03
N LEU A 23 -4.31 -1.40 -2.17
CA LEU A 23 -4.57 0.00 -2.45
C LEU A 23 -6.07 0.32 -2.46
N ALA A 24 -6.88 -0.52 -3.11
CA ALA A 24 -8.33 -0.36 -3.13
C ALA A 24 -8.93 -0.40 -1.72
N ASN A 25 -8.41 -1.27 -0.84
CA ASN A 25 -8.86 -1.36 0.53
C ASN A 25 -8.49 -0.11 1.35
N ILE A 26 -7.28 0.45 1.17
CA ILE A 26 -6.90 1.72 1.79
C ILE A 26 -7.84 2.85 1.36
N VAL A 27 -8.11 2.95 0.05
CA VAL A 27 -9.02 3.98 -0.48
C VAL A 27 -10.42 3.81 0.12
N LEU A 28 -10.94 2.58 0.18
CA LEU A 28 -12.23 2.30 0.79
C LEU A 28 -12.28 2.74 2.26
N LEU A 29 -11.26 2.40 3.05
CA LEU A 29 -11.15 2.82 4.45
C LEU A 29 -11.09 4.34 4.59
N LEU A 30 -10.37 5.03 3.69
CA LEU A 30 -10.29 6.49 3.70
C LEU A 30 -11.65 7.14 3.39
N VAL A 31 -12.39 6.58 2.43
CA VAL A 31 -13.75 7.04 2.10
C VAL A 31 -14.69 6.84 3.28
N LEU A 32 -14.68 5.65 3.90
CA LEU A 32 -15.48 5.38 5.11
C LEU A 32 -15.11 6.33 6.24
N ALA A 33 -13.82 6.51 6.52
CA ALA A 33 -13.36 7.42 7.56
C ALA A 33 -13.81 8.87 7.30
N THR A 34 -13.73 9.32 6.04
CA THR A 34 -14.18 10.66 5.65
C THR A 34 -15.71 10.79 5.77
N TYR A 35 -16.46 9.73 5.47
CA TYR A 35 -17.91 9.72 5.65
C TYR A 35 -18.32 9.85 7.12
N PHE A 36 -17.67 9.12 8.03
CA PHE A 36 -18.02 9.13 9.47
C PHE A 36 -17.45 10.32 10.24
N PHE A 37 -16.24 10.75 9.93
CA PHE A 37 -15.49 11.77 10.70
C PHE A 37 -15.27 13.07 9.93
N GLY A 38 -15.76 13.16 8.69
CA GLY A 38 -15.60 14.33 7.83
C GLY A 38 -14.15 14.53 7.35
N PRO A 39 -13.83 15.74 6.86
CA PRO A 39 -12.51 16.05 6.30
C PRO A 39 -11.36 15.95 7.32
N ALA A 40 -11.66 15.96 8.63
CA ALA A 40 -10.65 15.75 9.67
C ALA A 40 -9.94 14.39 9.55
N ALA A 41 -10.63 13.35 9.06
CA ALA A 41 -10.02 12.04 8.79
C ALA A 41 -8.90 12.11 7.75
N LEU A 42 -9.07 12.94 6.71
CA LEU A 42 -8.05 13.14 5.67
C LEU A 42 -6.80 13.82 6.25
N VAL A 43 -7.00 14.79 7.16
CA VAL A 43 -5.89 15.49 7.82
C VAL A 43 -5.10 14.51 8.70
N ILE A 44 -5.78 13.69 9.50
CA ILE A 44 -5.12 12.68 10.35
C ILE A 44 -4.37 11.65 9.49
N ALA A 45 -4.99 11.18 8.41
CA ALA A 45 -4.35 10.24 7.48
C ALA A 45 -3.10 10.85 6.83
N ALA A 46 -3.16 12.12 6.41
CA ALA A 46 -2.02 12.84 5.82
C ALA A 46 -0.88 13.05 6.83
N LEU A 47 -1.20 13.40 8.08
CA LEU A 47 -0.21 13.55 9.15
C LEU A 47 0.48 12.22 9.43
N PHE A 48 -0.28 11.14 9.61
CA PHE A 48 0.26 9.82 9.86
C PHE A 48 1.12 9.34 8.68
N GLY A 49 0.63 9.51 7.45
CA GLY A 49 1.36 9.18 6.24
C GLY A 49 2.70 9.93 6.13
N THR A 50 2.72 11.21 6.50
CA THR A 50 3.94 12.04 6.51
C THR A 50 4.96 11.54 7.53
N VAL A 51 4.52 11.19 8.75
CA VAL A 51 5.40 10.64 9.79
C VAL A 51 6.00 9.29 9.37
N VAL A 52 5.19 8.41 8.78
CA VAL A 52 5.66 7.13 8.25
C VAL A 52 6.66 7.35 7.12
N MET A 53 6.35 8.22 6.16
CA MET A 53 7.27 8.57 5.06
C MET A 53 8.60 9.12 5.58
N LEU A 54 8.56 10.02 6.56
CA LEU A 54 9.75 10.57 7.19
C LEU A 54 10.56 9.47 7.88
N GLY A 55 9.91 8.57 8.62
CA GLY A 55 10.56 7.43 9.26
C GLY A 55 11.25 6.50 8.26
N VAL A 56 10.59 6.21 7.13
CA VAL A 56 11.17 5.42 6.03
C VAL A 56 12.36 6.13 5.40
N VAL A 57 12.26 7.43 5.12
CA VAL A 57 13.37 8.22 4.56
C VAL A 57 14.56 8.22 5.51
N ILE A 58 14.33 8.45 6.81
CA ILE A 58 15.39 8.40 7.83
C ILE A 58 16.04 7.02 7.86
N TYR A 59 15.24 5.95 7.91
CA TYR A 59 15.72 4.57 7.92
C TYR A 59 16.59 4.25 6.69
N LEU A 60 16.14 4.61 5.48
CA LEU A 60 16.89 4.39 4.24
C LEU A 60 18.14 5.28 4.13
N SER A 61 18.11 6.47 4.73
CA SER A 61 19.25 7.39 4.77
C SER A 61 20.28 7.03 5.85
N ALA A 62 19.92 6.14 6.78
CA ALA A 62 20.81 5.75 7.86
C ALA A 62 22.05 5.02 7.31
N PRO A 63 23.27 5.46 7.66
CA PRO A 63 24.52 4.89 7.15
C PRO A 63 24.75 3.43 7.58
N THR A 64 23.95 2.92 8.52
CA THR A 64 24.04 1.56 9.07
C THR A 64 23.68 0.45 8.06
N HIS A 65 23.14 0.78 6.88
CA HIS A 65 22.82 -0.17 5.81
C HIS A 65 23.87 -0.22 4.67
N ARG A 66 25.04 0.42 4.83
CA ARG A 66 26.12 0.43 3.82
C ARG A 66 27.20 -0.66 4.03
N VAL A 67 26.96 -1.71 4.81
CA VAL A 67 27.94 -2.80 5.06
C VAL A 67 27.43 -4.12 4.55
#